data_AF-I0TFI7-F1
#
_entry.id   AF-I0TFI7-F1
#
_cell.length_a   1.000
_cell.length_b   1.000
_cell.length_c   1.000
_cell.angle_alpha   90.00
_cell.angle_beta   90.00
_cell.angle_gamma   90.00
#
_symmetry.space_group_name_H-M   'P 1'
#
loop_
_entity.id
_entity.type
_entity.pdbx_description
1 polymer ?
#
loop_
_entity_poly.entity_id
_entity_poly.type
_entity_poly.pdbx_seq_one_letter_code
_entity_poly.pdbx_strand_id
1 'polypeptide(L)'
;MFGFAASFNDSTVYLTDIQTVNAYLVNNRTKFLANREDYSYQLRNYLQSNGLEAYPTCITMFAENEKDATRKYLKLKERYEKSKKKYSIKSLKDSQFKYTPVEPDQQS
;
A
#
# COMPACT_ATOMS: atom_id res chain seq x y z
N MET A 1 -5.15 -0.73 6.48
CA MET A 1 -4.61 -0.26 5.18
C MET A 1 -3.71 -1.33 4.59
N PHE A 2 -3.40 -1.26 3.30
CA PHE A 2 -2.44 -2.15 2.64
C PHE A 2 -1.73 -1.39 1.51
N GLY A 3 -0.55 -1.86 1.15
CA GLY A 3 0.27 -1.35 0.08
C GLY A 3 0.17 -2.19 -1.18
N PHE A 4 0.23 -1.51 -2.31
CA PHE A 4 0.42 -2.11 -3.63
C PHE A 4 1.60 -1.43 -4.30
N ALA A 5 2.52 -2.21 -4.84
CA ALA A 5 3.58 -1.71 -5.71
C ALA A 5 3.60 -2.49 -7.01
N ALA A 6 3.77 -1.80 -8.13
CA ALA A 6 3.96 -2.43 -9.42
C ALA A 6 5.31 -2.02 -10.02
N SER A 7 6.03 -3.02 -10.52
CA SER A 7 7.15 -2.84 -11.41
C SER A 7 6.68 -3.05 -12.85
N PHE A 8 6.87 -2.03 -13.68
CA PHE A 8 6.51 -2.11 -15.09
C PHE A 8 7.59 -2.81 -15.91
N ASN A 9 8.81 -2.93 -15.37
CA ASN A 9 9.95 -3.51 -16.06
C ASN A 9 9.87 -5.05 -16.14
N ASP A 10 9.49 -5.70 -15.05
CA ASP A 10 9.46 -7.17 -14.94
C ASP A 10 8.04 -7.73 -14.72
N SER A 11 7.02 -6.88 -14.69
CA SER A 11 5.63 -7.24 -14.38
C SER A 11 5.46 -7.91 -13.00
N THR A 12 6.34 -7.60 -12.05
CA THR A 12 6.17 -7.97 -10.65
C THR A 12 5.26 -6.97 -9.96
N VAL A 13 4.36 -7.48 -9.13
CA VAL A 13 3.57 -6.67 -8.21
C VAL A 13 3.78 -7.14 -6.78
N TYR A 14 3.91 -6.20 -5.86
CA TYR A 14 4.04 -6.45 -4.43
C TYR A 14 2.75 -6.00 -3.74
N LEU A 15 2.23 -6.86 -2.87
CA LEU A 15 1.10 -6.58 -2.01
C LEU A 15 1.53 -6.77 -0.57
N THR A 16 1.32 -5.77 0.28
CA THR A 16 1.51 -5.98 1.73
C THR A 16 0.31 -6.71 2.30
N ASP A 17 0.50 -7.40 3.40
CA ASP A 17 -0.60 -7.79 4.27
C ASP A 17 -1.43 -6.56 4.69
N ILE A 18 -2.68 -6.81 5.10
CA ILE A 18 -3.58 -5.77 5.57
C ILE A 18 -3.22 -5.45 7.02
N GLN A 19 -2.91 -4.18 7.27
CA GLN A 19 -2.42 -3.71 8.55
C GLN A 19 -3.40 -2.73 9.20
N THR A 20 -3.67 -2.93 10.49
CA THR A 20 -4.34 -1.93 11.33
C THR A 20 -3.32 -0.88 11.73
N VAL A 21 -3.58 0.37 11.37
CA VAL A 21 -2.68 1.50 11.60
C VAL A 21 -3.53 2.64 12.15
N ASN A 22 -3.09 3.24 13.26
CA ASN A 22 -3.72 4.43 13.85
C ASN A 22 -3.36 5.67 13.01
N ALA A 23 -3.86 5.71 11.78
CA ALA A 23 -3.59 6.78 10.83
C ALA A 23 -4.58 7.92 10.98
N TYR A 24 -4.12 9.13 10.67
CA TYR A 24 -4.93 10.33 10.74
C TYR A 24 -5.78 10.48 9.48
N LEU A 25 -7.04 10.87 9.67
CA LEU A 25 -7.93 11.25 8.58
C LEU A 25 -8.08 12.76 8.57
N VAL A 26 -8.02 13.37 7.38
CA VAL A 26 -8.29 14.79 7.20
C VAL A 26 -9.71 15.09 7.68
N ASN A 27 -9.84 16.11 8.54
CA ASN A 27 -11.10 16.48 9.21
C ASN A 27 -12.10 17.21 8.30
N ASN A 28 -12.18 16.77 7.04
CA ASN A 28 -13.13 17.26 6.05
C ASN A 28 -14.18 16.16 5.80
N ARG A 29 -15.35 16.53 5.27
CA ARG A 29 -16.49 15.59 5.02
C ARG A 29 -16.12 14.31 4.26
N THR A 30 -14.98 14.29 3.57
CA THR A 30 -14.47 13.20 2.75
C THR A 30 -13.59 12.18 3.49
N LYS A 31 -13.13 12.45 4.73
CA LYS A 31 -12.30 11.55 5.55
C LYS A 31 -11.10 10.91 4.79
N PHE A 32 -10.35 11.72 4.04
CA PHE A 32 -9.17 11.22 3.33
C PHE A 32 -8.05 10.83 4.30
N LEU A 33 -7.25 9.83 3.94
CA LEU A 33 -6.03 9.49 4.67
C LEU A 33 -5.05 10.66 4.58
N ALA A 34 -4.72 11.27 5.72
CA ALA A 34 -3.70 12.30 5.80
C ALA A 34 -2.34 11.69 5.43
N ASN A 35 -1.47 12.48 4.79
CA ASN A 35 -0.11 12.08 4.45
C ASN A 35 -0.03 10.74 3.71
N ARG A 36 -1.01 10.49 2.83
CA ARG A 36 -1.11 9.27 2.04
C ARG A 36 0.14 9.00 1.20
N GLU A 37 0.79 10.05 0.72
CA GLU A 37 2.02 9.96 -0.06
C GLU A 37 3.16 9.37 0.79
N ASP A 38 3.29 9.79 2.05
CA ASP A 38 4.32 9.30 2.97
C ASP A 38 4.18 7.79 3.25
N TYR A 39 2.96 7.29 3.39
CA TYR A 39 2.75 5.83 3.46
C TYR A 39 3.21 5.13 2.17
N SER A 40 2.96 5.72 1.01
CA SER A 40 3.40 5.14 -0.26
C SER A 40 4.94 5.19 -0.38
N TYR A 41 5.58 6.23 0.16
CA TYR A 41 7.04 6.33 0.27
C TYR A 41 7.63 5.31 1.24
N GLN A 42 6.99 5.01 2.38
CA GLN A 42 7.45 3.95 3.29
C GLN A 42 7.58 2.60 2.55
N LEU A 43 6.57 2.23 1.76
CA LEU A 43 6.63 1.00 0.95
C LEU A 43 7.72 1.07 -0.12
N ARG A 44 7.82 2.20 -0.82
CA ARG A 44 8.85 2.40 -1.86
C ARG A 44 10.26 2.27 -1.27
N ASN A 45 10.53 2.96 -0.17
CA ASN A 45 11.82 2.95 0.51
C ASN A 45 12.17 1.54 1.00
N TYR A 46 11.18 0.78 1.50
CA TYR A 46 11.39 -0.60 1.88
C TYR A 46 11.81 -1.47 0.69
N LEU A 47 11.08 -1.39 -0.43
CA LEU A 47 11.39 -2.16 -1.64
C LEU A 47 12.78 -1.82 -2.21
N GLN A 48 13.12 -0.53 -2.22
CA GLN A 48 14.41 -0.05 -2.72
C GLN A 48 15.57 -0.44 -1.80
N SER A 49 15.45 -0.23 -0.49
CA SER A 49 16.51 -0.53 0.48
C SER A 49 16.82 -2.02 0.62
N ASN A 50 15.83 -2.89 0.37
CA ASN A 50 16.01 -4.34 0.37
C ASN A 50 16.38 -4.91 -1.01
N GLY A 51 16.59 -4.05 -2.02
CA GLY A 51 16.96 -4.47 -3.38
C GLY A 51 15.87 -5.29 -4.09
N LEU A 52 14.60 -5.16 -3.67
CA LEU A 52 13.48 -5.91 -4.22
C LEU A 52 12.97 -5.30 -5.52
N GLU A 53 12.94 -3.97 -5.59
CA GLU A 53 12.58 -3.20 -6.79
C GLU A 53 13.15 -1.79 -6.69
N ALA A 54 13.85 -1.35 -7.74
CA ALA A 54 14.52 -0.05 -7.78
C ALA A 54 13.56 1.10 -8.14
N TYR A 55 12.57 0.84 -9.00
CA TYR A 55 11.65 1.88 -9.49
C TYR A 55 10.17 1.46 -9.39
N PRO A 56 9.68 1.12 -8.17
CA PRO A 56 8.31 0.68 -8.03
C PRO A 56 7.34 1.88 -8.08
N THR A 57 6.20 1.71 -8.73
CA THR A 57 5.05 2.60 -8.53
C THR A 57 4.25 2.12 -7.34
N CYS A 58 4.34 2.83 -6.22
CA CYS A 58 3.72 2.45 -4.94
C CYS A 58 2.45 3.25 -4.67
N ILE A 59 1.44 2.56 -4.13
CA ILE A 59 0.16 3.13 -3.74
C ILE A 59 -0.28 2.51 -2.41
N THR A 60 -0.63 3.37 -1.45
CA THR A 60 -1.34 2.94 -0.23
C THR A 60 -2.86 3.03 -0.41
N MET A 61 -3.54 1.94 -0.08
CA MET A 61 -4.99 1.83 -0.05
C MET A 61 -5.47 1.65 1.40
N PHE A 62 -6.54 2.34 1.78
CA PHE A 62 -7.08 2.29 3.14
C PHE A 62 -8.61 2.15 3.16
N ALA A 63 -9.12 1.77 4.33
CA ALA A 63 -10.53 1.80 4.69
C ALA A 63 -10.62 1.98 6.21
N GLU A 64 -11.74 2.52 6.71
CA GLU A 64 -11.97 2.73 8.15
C GLU A 64 -12.19 1.41 8.92
N ASN A 65 -12.60 0.34 8.23
CA ASN A 65 -12.78 -0.98 8.83
C ASN A 65 -12.05 -2.08 8.03
N GLU A 66 -11.71 -3.15 8.73
CA GLU A 66 -10.97 -4.29 8.16
C GLU A 66 -11.73 -4.97 7.02
N LYS A 67 -13.04 -5.17 7.16
CA LYS A 67 -13.88 -5.82 6.14
C LYS A 67 -13.81 -5.12 4.79
N ASP A 68 -13.86 -3.80 4.78
CA ASP A 68 -13.77 -3.00 3.57
C ASP A 68 -12.35 -2.95 3.02
N ALA A 69 -11.32 -2.94 3.88
CA ALA A 69 -9.93 -3.07 3.47
C ALA A 69 -9.71 -4.44 2.78
N THR A 70 -10.19 -5.53 3.37
CA THR A 70 -10.13 -6.89 2.83
C THR A 70 -10.85 -6.99 1.50
N ARG A 71 -12.05 -6.40 1.37
CA ARG A 71 -12.76 -6.37 0.10
C ARG A 71 -11.96 -5.65 -0.99
N LYS A 72 -11.35 -4.50 -0.68
CA LYS A 72 -10.49 -3.75 -1.63
C LYS A 72 -9.25 -4.55 -2.01
N TYR A 73 -8.61 -5.20 -1.04
CA TYR A 73 -7.43 -6.04 -1.24
C TYR A 73 -7.72 -7.21 -2.17
N LEU A 74 -8.76 -8.00 -1.87
CA LEU A 74 -9.14 -9.16 -2.67
C LEU A 74 -9.51 -8.77 -4.10
N LYS A 75 -10.28 -7.69 -4.29
CA LYS A 75 -10.61 -7.18 -5.62
C LYS A 75 -9.37 -6.78 -6.43
N LEU A 76 -8.38 -6.17 -5.78
CA LEU A 76 -7.13 -5.79 -6.44
C LEU A 76 -6.31 -7.03 -6.80
N LYS A 77 -6.11 -7.94 -5.84
CA LYS A 77 -5.38 -9.19 -6.05
C LYS A 77 -5.99 -10.01 -7.18
N GLU A 78 -7.31 -10.22 -7.15
CA GLU A 78 -8.05 -10.95 -8.19
C GLU A 78 -7.90 -10.33 -9.58
N ARG A 79 -7.87 -8.99 -9.68
CA ARG A 79 -7.64 -8.28 -10.95
C ARG A 79 -6.29 -8.65 -11.58
N TYR A 80 -5.23 -8.75 -10.77
CA TYR A 80 -3.90 -9.11 -11.27
C TYR A 80 -3.75 -10.62 -11.49
N GLU A 81 -4.36 -11.46 -10.66
CA GLU A 81 -4.38 -12.92 -10.84
C GLU A 81 -5.12 -13.34 -12.11
N LYS A 82 -6.27 -12.70 -12.41
CA LYS A 82 -7.08 -12.99 -13.60
C LYS A 82 -6.68 -12.17 -14.82
N SER A 83 -5.60 -11.41 -14.75
CA SER A 83 -5.16 -10.59 -15.89
C SER A 83 -4.70 -11.48 -17.04
N LYS A 84 -5.00 -11.06 -18.28
CA LYS A 84 -4.45 -11.71 -19.49
C LYS A 84 -2.92 -11.62 -19.54
N LYS A 85 -2.35 -10.57 -18.94
CA LYS A 85 -0.90 -10.41 -18.79
C LYS A 85 -0.45 -11.20 -17.56
N LYS A 86 0.64 -11.96 -17.69
CA LYS A 86 1.23 -12.68 -16.56
C LYS A 86 1.93 -11.69 -15.63
N TYR A 87 1.40 -11.54 -14.42
CA TYR A 87 2.04 -10.78 -13.34
C TYR A 87 2.62 -11.75 -12.31
N SER A 88 3.81 -11.44 -11.80
CA SER A 88 4.37 -12.13 -10.64
C SER A 88 3.89 -11.43 -9.37
N ILE A 89 2.96 -12.05 -8.66
CA ILE A 89 2.38 -11.46 -7.44
C ILE A 89 3.18 -11.93 -6.23
N LYS A 90 3.84 -10.99 -5.54
CA LYS A 90 4.59 -11.23 -4.31
C LYS A 90 3.85 -10.62 -3.13
N SER A 91 3.66 -11.40 -2.08
CA SER A 91 3.10 -10.92 -0.82
C SER A 91 4.22 -10.56 0.16
N LEU A 92 4.13 -9.36 0.75
CA LEU A 92 4.99 -8.90 1.83
C LEU A 92 4.25 -9.08 3.14
N LYS A 93 4.78 -9.96 3.99
CA LYS A 93 4.17 -10.26 5.28
C LYS A 93 4.34 -9.09 6.25
N ASP A 94 3.48 -9.02 7.25
CA ASP A 94 3.61 -8.08 8.36
C ASP A 94 4.94 -8.19 9.14
N SER A 95 5.60 -9.35 9.10
CA SER A 95 6.94 -9.52 9.68
C SER A 95 8.05 -8.89 8.85
N GLN A 96 7.79 -8.56 7.59
CA GLN A 96 8.75 -8.01 6.64
C GLN A 96 8.62 -6.49 6.52
N PHE A 97 7.38 -5.99 6.46
CA PHE A 97 7.09 -4.58 6.30
C PHE A 97 5.92 -4.17 7.19
N LYS A 98 6.06 -3.07 7.92
CA LYS A 98 4.99 -2.43 8.68
C LYS A 98 4.93 -0.94 8.42
N TYR A 99 3.72 -0.42 8.29
CA TYR A 99 3.49 1.01 8.23
C TYR A 99 3.71 1.64 9.61
N THR A 100 4.34 2.81 9.60
CA THR A 100 4.42 3.71 10.75
C THR A 100 3.41 4.84 10.55
N PRO A 101 2.57 5.18 11.54
CA PRO A 101 1.67 6.32 11.46
C PRO A 101 2.44 7.60 11.10
N VAL A 102 1.87 8.43 10.23
CA VAL A 102 2.44 9.72 9.84
C VAL A 102 1.52 10.80 10.38
N GLU A 103 2.05 11.64 11.25
CA GLU A 103 1.32 12.78 11.81
C GLU A 103 1.11 13.84 10.73
N PRO A 104 -0.10 14.43 10.62
CA PRO A 104 -0.32 15.56 9.73
C PRO A 104 0.60 16.72 10.11
N ASP A 105 1.10 17.44 9.11
CA ASP A 105 1.82 18.68 9.37
C ASP A 105 0.90 19.62 10.16
N GLN A 106 1.39 20.11 11.29
CA GLN A 106 0.75 21.20 12.02
C GLN A 106 0.85 22.42 11.10
N GLN A 107 -0.21 22.72 10.35
CA GLN A 107 -0.31 23.99 9.63
C GLN A 107 -0.17 25.11 10.67
N SER A 108 1.00 25.73 10.68
CA SER A 108 1.39 26.85 11.55
C SER A 108 0.80 28.14 11.02
#